data_AF-A0A973EBU0-F1
#
_entry.id   AF-A0A973EBU0-F1
#
_cell.length_a   1.000
_cell.length_b   1.000
_cell.length_c   1.000
_cell.angle_alpha   90.00
_cell.angle_beta   90.00
_cell.angle_gamma   90.00
#
_symmetry.space_group_name_H-M   'P 1'
#
loop_
_entity.id
_entity.type
_entity.pdbx_description
1 polymer ?
#
loop_
_entity_poly.entity_id
_entity_poly.type
_entity_poly.pdbx_seq_one_letter_code
_entity_poly.pdbx_strand_id
1 'polypeptide(L)'
;MDMNMPCTASDNVIALNDFIDEFGEGLLDTLNHTHPPVYDGRGNPVRQAVMNALARKPFPAQADVVHAICALLLDQNERAGVINAEMGTGKTMMAIAVAAVMANEGYRRSLIVSPPHLVYKWRREILETVPEARVWVLNGPDTLAKLLKLREQLGQPDDGRPEFFVLGRVRMRMGFHWIPVATPKRTLFGRFAACPDCGHMVLDNDNEPIRFEVFQQTERQPACAGCGG
;
A
#
# COMPACT_ATOMS: atom_id res chain seq x y z
N MET A 1 69.14 -33.20 -8.66
CA MET A 1 69.00 -33.01 -7.20
C MET A 1 68.41 -31.63 -7.01
N ASP A 2 67.26 -31.62 -6.36
CA ASP A 2 66.25 -30.58 -6.35
C ASP A 2 66.76 -29.21 -5.89
N MET A 3 66.57 -28.20 -6.74
CA MET A 3 66.59 -26.80 -6.32
C MET A 3 65.14 -26.33 -6.21
N ASN A 4 64.64 -26.39 -4.98
CA ASN A 4 63.35 -25.87 -4.56
C ASN A 4 63.35 -24.34 -4.74
N MET A 5 62.58 -23.86 -5.71
CA MET A 5 62.32 -22.45 -5.94
C MET A 5 61.35 -21.96 -4.85
N PRO A 6 61.65 -20.91 -4.08
CA PRO A 6 60.74 -20.45 -3.05
C PRO A 6 59.52 -19.85 -3.74
N CYS A 7 58.37 -20.47 -3.51
CA CYS A 7 57.07 -19.95 -3.90
C CYS A 7 56.89 -18.60 -3.19
N THR A 8 56.95 -17.51 -3.95
CA THR A 8 56.64 -16.16 -3.45
C THR A 8 55.19 -16.15 -2.99
N ALA A 9 54.98 -16.23 -1.69
CA ALA A 9 53.69 -15.96 -1.10
C ALA A 9 53.28 -14.54 -1.51
N SER A 10 52.06 -14.41 -2.04
CA SER A 10 51.48 -13.15 -2.43
C SER A 10 51.23 -12.28 -1.19
N ASP A 11 52.18 -11.40 -0.86
CA ASP A 11 52.16 -10.44 0.28
C ASP A 11 51.00 -9.42 0.25
N ASN A 12 50.08 -9.51 -0.71
CA ASN A 12 48.94 -8.61 -0.88
C ASN A 12 47.59 -9.33 -0.83
N VAL A 13 47.52 -10.50 -0.21
CA VAL A 13 46.27 -11.26 -0.04
C VAL A 13 45.96 -11.36 1.44
N ILE A 14 45.11 -10.45 1.92
CA ILE A 14 44.53 -10.50 3.27
C ILE A 14 43.22 -11.28 3.21
N ALA A 15 42.99 -12.16 4.18
CA ALA A 15 41.71 -12.86 4.29
C ALA A 15 40.60 -11.88 4.70
N LEU A 16 39.40 -12.04 4.14
CA LEU A 16 38.30 -11.09 4.36
C LEU A 16 37.98 -10.88 5.85
N ASN A 17 38.04 -11.93 6.66
CA ASN A 17 37.79 -11.82 8.10
C ASN A 17 38.85 -10.95 8.79
N ASP A 18 40.14 -11.18 8.50
CA ASP A 18 41.24 -10.39 9.08
C ASP A 18 41.15 -8.91 8.65
N PHE A 19 40.74 -8.65 7.41
CA PHE A 19 40.50 -7.30 6.92
C PHE A 19 39.31 -6.62 7.64
N ILE A 20 38.20 -7.34 7.85
CA ILE A 20 37.04 -6.81 8.56
C ILE A 20 37.39 -6.55 10.04
N ASP A 21 38.17 -7.43 10.66
CA ASP A 21 38.58 -7.27 12.06
C ASP A 21 39.55 -6.08 12.22
N GLU A 22 40.45 -5.85 11.27
CA GLU A 22 41.45 -4.76 11.34
C GLU A 22 40.89 -3.40 10.90
N PHE A 23 40.06 -3.35 9.85
CA PHE A 23 39.58 -2.09 9.25
C PHE A 23 38.08 -1.84 9.45
N GLY A 24 37.36 -2.74 10.09
CA GLY A 24 35.90 -2.70 10.20
C GLY A 24 35.36 -1.47 10.92
N GLU A 25 35.97 -1.07 12.04
CA GLU A 25 35.52 0.11 12.79
C GLU A 25 35.67 1.40 11.96
N GLY A 26 36.81 1.60 11.30
CA GLY A 26 37.04 2.77 10.45
C GLY A 26 36.12 2.82 9.22
N LEU A 27 35.82 1.66 8.63
CA LEU A 27 34.84 1.54 7.55
C LEU A 27 33.42 1.86 8.02
N LEU A 28 33.01 1.33 9.17
CA LEU A 28 31.70 1.58 9.76
C LEU A 28 31.52 3.06 10.14
N ASP A 29 32.53 3.68 10.73
CA ASP A 29 32.49 5.11 11.08
C ASP A 29 32.37 5.99 9.83
N THR A 30 33.14 5.68 8.79
CA THR A 30 33.05 6.40 7.51
C THR A 30 31.68 6.22 6.86
N LEU A 31 31.14 5.00 6.90
CA LEU A 31 29.80 4.70 6.39
C LEU A 31 28.72 5.44 7.18
N ASN A 32 28.78 5.44 8.51
CA ASN A 32 27.80 6.14 9.35
C ASN A 32 27.85 7.66 9.17
N HIS A 33 29.04 8.22 8.92
CA HIS A 33 29.18 9.64 8.63
C HIS A 33 28.64 10.00 7.24
N THR A 34 28.93 9.18 6.23
CA THR A 34 28.52 9.44 4.83
C THR A 34 27.04 9.12 4.61
N HIS A 35 26.51 8.12 5.32
CA HIS A 35 25.16 7.59 5.20
C HIS A 35 24.57 7.33 6.60
N PRO A 36 24.15 8.38 7.30
CA PRO A 36 23.58 8.22 8.63
C PRO A 36 22.34 7.32 8.58
N PRO A 37 22.22 6.34 9.50
CA PRO A 37 21.08 5.44 9.51
C PRO A 37 19.80 6.20 9.85
N VAL A 38 18.71 5.85 9.15
CA VAL A 38 17.38 6.45 9.40
C VAL A 38 16.85 6.11 10.79
N TYR A 39 17.25 4.96 11.33
CA TYR A 39 16.91 4.50 12.68
C TYR A 39 18.16 3.98 13.37
N ASP A 40 18.48 4.57 14.53
CA ASP A 40 19.69 4.31 15.32
C ASP A 40 19.46 3.31 16.47
N GLY A 41 18.31 2.63 16.48
CA GLY A 41 17.91 1.72 17.56
C GLY A 41 17.20 2.41 18.73
N ARG A 42 17.03 3.74 18.70
CA ARG A 42 16.28 4.47 19.74
C ARG A 42 14.84 4.69 19.29
N GLY A 43 13.96 3.79 19.72
CA GLY A 43 12.53 3.84 19.43
C GLY A 43 11.86 5.12 19.93
N ASN A 44 10.91 5.66 19.15
CA ASN A 44 10.10 6.80 19.56
C ASN A 44 9.11 6.36 20.68
N PRO A 45 9.08 7.02 21.85
CA PRO A 45 8.22 6.62 22.96
C PRO A 45 6.72 6.61 22.64
N VAL A 46 6.24 7.51 21.79
CA VAL A 46 4.83 7.58 21.37
C VAL A 46 4.47 6.39 20.51
N ARG A 47 5.31 6.06 19.52
CA ARG A 47 5.13 4.88 18.65
C ARG A 47 5.21 3.59 19.48
N GLN A 48 6.10 3.55 20.46
CA GLN A 48 6.22 2.42 21.38
C GLN A 48 4.96 2.27 22.26
N ALA A 49 4.37 3.36 22.73
CA ALA A 49 3.12 3.33 23.48
C ALA A 49 1.97 2.74 22.65
N VAL A 50 1.86 3.09 21.36
CA VAL A 50 0.89 2.50 20.44
C VAL A 50 1.11 0.99 20.30
N MET A 51 2.35 0.56 20.04
CA MET A 51 2.66 -0.88 19.96
C MET A 51 2.39 -1.64 21.27
N ASN A 52 2.58 -0.98 22.41
CA ASN A 52 2.29 -1.55 23.73
C ASN A 52 0.80 -1.66 24.03
N ALA A 53 -0.05 -0.86 23.36
CA ALA A 53 -1.50 -0.88 23.47
C ALA A 53 -2.16 -1.95 22.57
N LEU A 54 -1.40 -2.57 21.66
CA LEU A 54 -1.87 -3.69 20.86
C LEU A 54 -2.18 -4.91 21.74
N ALA A 55 -3.22 -5.67 21.38
CA ALA A 55 -3.60 -6.89 22.07
C ALA A 55 -2.52 -7.98 21.92
N ARG A 56 -1.91 -8.06 20.72
CA ARG A 56 -0.70 -8.86 20.47
C ARG A 56 0.46 -7.91 20.25
N LYS A 57 1.50 -8.02 21.08
CA LYS A 57 2.66 -7.14 21.03
C LYS A 57 3.74 -7.70 20.12
N PRO A 58 4.40 -6.87 19.29
CA PRO A 58 5.56 -7.31 18.54
C PRO A 58 6.70 -7.66 19.49
N PHE A 59 7.53 -8.64 19.13
CA PHE A 59 8.78 -8.89 19.83
C PHE A 59 9.73 -7.68 19.70
N PRO A 60 10.74 -7.51 20.58
CA PRO A 60 11.64 -6.36 20.53
C PRO A 60 12.26 -6.12 19.15
N ALA A 61 12.83 -7.16 18.53
CA ALA A 61 13.39 -7.06 17.17
C ALA A 61 12.33 -6.71 16.09
N GLN A 62 11.07 -7.11 16.28
CA GLN A 62 9.98 -6.71 15.38
C GLN A 62 9.60 -5.24 15.59
N ALA A 63 9.60 -4.78 16.85
CA ALA A 63 9.33 -3.39 17.19
C ALA A 63 10.40 -2.45 16.60
N ASP A 64 11.67 -2.86 16.60
CA ASP A 64 12.75 -2.11 15.94
C ASP A 64 12.51 -1.95 14.44
N VAL A 65 12.08 -3.03 13.75
CA VAL A 65 11.70 -2.96 12.33
C VAL A 65 10.51 -2.00 12.13
N VAL A 66 9.52 -2.04 13.02
CA VAL A 66 8.36 -1.12 12.96
C VAL A 66 8.82 0.33 13.14
N HIS A 67 9.69 0.61 14.10
CA HIS A 67 10.26 1.96 14.30
C HIS A 67 11.04 2.42 13.08
N ALA A 68 11.89 1.57 12.51
CA ALA A 68 12.67 1.90 11.31
C ALA A 68 11.78 2.24 10.11
N ILE A 69 10.74 1.45 9.86
CA ILE A 69 9.78 1.72 8.79
C ILE A 69 8.98 2.99 9.06
N CYS A 70 8.54 3.21 10.30
CA CYS A 70 7.83 4.43 10.67
C CYS A 70 8.72 5.67 10.54
N ALA A 71 10.00 5.60 10.91
CA ALA A 71 10.94 6.70 10.74
C ALA A 71 11.16 7.04 9.26
N LEU A 72 11.29 6.02 8.41
CA LEU A 72 11.39 6.20 6.97
C LEU A 72 10.13 6.90 6.38
N LEU A 73 8.95 6.43 6.74
CA LEU A 73 7.69 6.92 6.15
C LEU A 73 7.21 8.26 6.74
N LEU A 74 7.41 8.49 8.04
CA LEU A 74 6.85 9.65 8.75
C LEU A 74 7.88 10.75 8.97
N ASP A 75 9.13 10.40 9.28
CA ASP A 75 10.16 11.39 9.65
C ASP A 75 10.96 11.82 8.41
N GLN A 76 11.31 10.87 7.53
CA GLN A 76 11.97 11.16 6.25
C GLN A 76 11.00 11.43 5.10
N ASN A 77 9.69 11.20 5.32
CA ASN A 77 8.64 11.39 4.33
C ASN A 77 8.88 10.62 3.02
N GLU A 78 9.49 9.44 3.13
CA GLU A 78 9.73 8.57 1.99
C GLU A 78 8.44 7.92 1.50
N ARG A 79 8.41 7.61 0.20
CA ARG A 79 7.20 7.10 -0.45
C ARG A 79 6.92 5.63 -0.14
N ALA A 80 7.94 4.87 0.23
CA ALA A 80 7.83 3.44 0.48
C ALA A 80 8.95 2.92 1.40
N GLY A 81 8.65 1.87 2.15
CA GLY A 81 9.62 1.09 2.91
C GLY A 81 9.49 -0.40 2.60
N VAL A 82 10.61 -1.11 2.59
CA VAL A 82 10.66 -2.55 2.29
C VAL A 82 11.16 -3.31 3.51
N ILE A 83 10.34 -4.21 4.04
CA ILE A 83 10.75 -5.15 5.09
C ILE A 83 11.27 -6.42 4.43
N ASN A 84 12.59 -6.58 4.36
CA ASN A 84 13.22 -7.83 3.94
C ASN A 84 13.46 -8.73 5.16
N ALA A 85 12.66 -9.80 5.30
CA ALA A 85 12.76 -10.70 6.45
C ALA A 85 12.39 -12.13 6.07
N GLU A 86 13.01 -13.10 6.76
CA GLU A 86 12.78 -14.53 6.54
C GLU A 86 11.33 -14.97 6.82
N MET A 87 10.94 -16.11 6.28
CA MET A 87 9.63 -16.72 6.58
C MET A 87 9.55 -17.11 8.06
N GLY A 88 8.44 -16.80 8.72
CA GLY A 88 8.24 -17.11 10.14
C GLY A 88 8.62 -16.00 11.13
N THR A 89 9.32 -14.94 10.68
CA THR A 89 9.74 -13.81 11.54
C THR A 89 8.61 -12.85 11.93
N GLY A 90 7.38 -13.07 11.47
CA GLY A 90 6.22 -12.25 11.83
C GLY A 90 6.02 -10.99 10.99
N LYS A 91 6.36 -11.01 9.69
CA LYS A 91 6.09 -9.90 8.75
C LYS A 91 4.67 -9.35 8.81
N THR A 92 3.67 -10.21 8.95
CA THR A 92 2.26 -9.81 9.10
C THR A 92 2.05 -8.99 10.37
N MET A 93 2.63 -9.42 11.50
CA MET A 93 2.58 -8.68 12.76
C MET A 93 3.26 -7.31 12.63
N MET A 94 4.45 -7.26 12.03
CA MET A 94 5.17 -5.99 11.78
C MET A 94 4.33 -5.03 10.93
N ALA A 95 3.74 -5.52 9.82
CA ALA A 95 2.92 -4.69 8.94
C ALA A 95 1.65 -4.15 9.64
N ILE A 96 0.99 -4.97 10.47
CA ILE A 96 -0.16 -4.54 11.27
C ILE A 96 0.25 -3.49 12.30
N ALA A 97 1.39 -3.68 12.96
CA ALA A 97 1.91 -2.71 13.93
C ALA A 97 2.28 -1.37 13.27
N VAL A 98 2.93 -1.40 12.08
CA VAL A 98 3.17 -0.18 11.29
C VAL A 98 1.86 0.53 10.99
N ALA A 99 0.84 -0.18 10.49
CA ALA A 99 -0.46 0.42 10.20
C ALA A 99 -1.15 1.01 11.43
N ALA A 100 -1.01 0.37 12.61
CA ALA A 100 -1.54 0.90 13.86
C ALA A 100 -0.84 2.19 14.30
N VAL A 101 0.49 2.26 14.16
CA VAL A 101 1.27 3.49 14.41
C VAL A 101 0.87 4.59 13.41
N MET A 102 0.76 4.26 12.12
CA MET A 102 0.31 5.20 11.10
C MET A 102 -1.10 5.74 11.37
N ALA A 103 -2.02 4.92 11.89
CA ALA A 103 -3.35 5.35 12.28
C ALA A 103 -3.34 6.39 13.41
N ASN A 104 -2.41 6.26 14.37
CA ASN A 104 -2.20 7.24 15.43
C ASN A 104 -1.68 8.60 14.89
N GLU A 105 -0.95 8.57 13.77
CA GLU A 105 -0.47 9.77 13.06
C GLU A 105 -1.52 10.34 12.08
N GLY A 106 -2.73 9.79 12.05
CA GLY A 106 -3.85 10.27 11.22
C GLY A 106 -4.09 9.48 9.93
N TYR A 107 -3.21 8.55 9.56
CA TYR A 107 -3.37 7.67 8.39
C TYR A 107 -4.22 6.44 8.73
N ARG A 108 -5.50 6.65 9.01
CA ARG A 108 -6.38 5.63 9.62
C ARG A 108 -6.87 4.54 8.67
N ARG A 109 -6.73 4.72 7.36
CA ARG A 109 -7.20 3.78 6.34
C ARG A 109 -6.03 3.05 5.70
N SER A 110 -5.92 1.76 5.97
CA SER A 110 -4.86 0.90 5.46
C SER A 110 -5.40 -0.11 4.44
N LEU A 111 -4.87 -0.10 3.22
CA LEU A 111 -5.19 -1.09 2.19
C LEU A 111 -4.12 -2.20 2.17
N ILE A 112 -4.56 -3.44 2.32
CA ILE A 112 -3.73 -4.63 2.32
C ILE A 112 -4.06 -5.46 1.09
N VAL A 113 -3.04 -5.66 0.24
CA VAL A 113 -3.11 -6.54 -0.92
C VAL A 113 -2.34 -7.83 -0.61
N SER A 114 -3.02 -8.97 -0.66
CA SER A 114 -2.44 -10.27 -0.31
C SER A 114 -2.78 -11.37 -1.32
N PRO A 115 -2.10 -12.53 -1.29
CA PRO A 115 -2.56 -13.72 -2.01
C PRO A 115 -4.03 -14.06 -1.67
N PRO A 116 -4.87 -14.50 -2.62
CA PRO A 116 -6.31 -14.64 -2.39
C PRO A 116 -6.70 -15.53 -1.21
N HIS A 117 -5.94 -16.61 -0.98
CA HIS A 117 -6.17 -17.56 0.12
C HIS A 117 -5.74 -17.02 1.49
N LEU A 118 -4.98 -15.92 1.56
CA LEU A 118 -4.52 -15.31 2.82
C LEU A 118 -5.41 -14.15 3.30
N VAL A 119 -6.37 -13.70 2.49
CA VAL A 119 -7.24 -12.55 2.82
C VAL A 119 -7.95 -12.74 4.17
N TYR A 120 -8.53 -13.92 4.41
CA TYR A 120 -9.21 -14.20 5.68
C TYR A 120 -8.24 -14.39 6.86
N LYS A 121 -7.01 -14.84 6.59
CA LYS A 121 -5.94 -14.90 7.60
C LYS A 121 -5.56 -13.49 8.05
N TRP A 122 -5.34 -12.57 7.11
CA TRP A 122 -5.08 -11.16 7.42
C TRP A 122 -6.19 -10.54 8.27
N ARG A 123 -7.46 -10.75 7.89
CA ARG A 123 -8.58 -10.26 8.71
C ARG A 123 -8.49 -10.75 10.15
N ARG A 124 -8.21 -12.04 10.35
CA ARG A 124 -8.10 -12.63 11.68
C ARG A 124 -6.95 -12.01 12.48
N GLU A 125 -5.75 -11.97 11.89
CA GLU A 125 -4.55 -11.43 12.55
C GLU A 125 -4.73 -9.96 12.95
N ILE A 126 -5.40 -9.15 12.11
CA ILE A 126 -5.70 -7.74 12.42
C ILE A 126 -6.63 -7.64 13.63
N LEU A 127 -7.76 -8.37 13.62
CA LEU A 127 -8.74 -8.32 14.70
C LEU A 127 -8.19 -8.87 16.02
N GLU A 128 -7.28 -9.83 15.97
CA GLU A 128 -6.58 -10.36 17.15
C GLU A 128 -5.49 -9.42 17.68
N THR A 129 -4.99 -8.49 16.86
CA THR A 129 -3.84 -7.63 17.19
C THR A 129 -4.25 -6.22 17.58
N VAL A 130 -5.16 -5.60 16.83
CA VAL A 130 -5.54 -4.19 16.98
C VAL A 130 -6.94 -4.12 17.59
N PRO A 131 -7.07 -3.66 18.86
CA PRO A 131 -8.37 -3.48 19.49
C PRO A 131 -9.28 -2.55 18.68
N GLU A 132 -10.57 -2.89 18.60
CA GLU A 132 -11.60 -2.09 17.91
C GLU A 132 -11.35 -1.81 16.41
N ALA A 133 -10.39 -2.49 15.78
CA ALA A 133 -10.12 -2.32 14.36
C ALA A 133 -11.33 -2.73 13.51
N ARG A 134 -11.65 -1.89 12.52
CA ARG A 134 -12.65 -2.19 11.49
C ARG A 134 -11.95 -2.87 10.33
N VAL A 135 -12.41 -4.06 9.94
CA VAL A 135 -11.79 -4.82 8.85
C VAL A 135 -12.80 -5.17 7.76
N TRP A 136 -12.55 -4.64 6.57
CA TRP A 136 -13.35 -4.85 5.37
C TRP A 136 -12.68 -5.85 4.44
N VAL A 137 -13.33 -6.99 4.18
CA VAL A 137 -12.85 -7.97 3.20
C VAL A 137 -13.53 -7.74 1.86
N LEU A 138 -12.72 -7.38 0.86
CA LEU A 138 -13.13 -7.03 -0.51
C LEU A 138 -12.74 -8.14 -1.50
N ASN A 139 -13.15 -9.38 -1.22
CA ASN A 139 -12.82 -10.55 -2.05
C ASN A 139 -14.03 -11.45 -2.40
N GLY A 140 -15.18 -11.18 -1.80
CA GLY A 140 -16.42 -11.96 -1.94
C GLY A 140 -17.39 -11.40 -3.00
N PRO A 141 -18.49 -12.11 -3.28
CA PRO A 141 -19.54 -11.62 -4.19
C PRO A 141 -20.23 -10.35 -3.68
N ASP A 142 -20.19 -10.12 -2.36
CA ASP A 142 -20.75 -8.94 -1.68
C ASP A 142 -19.85 -7.69 -1.76
N THR A 143 -18.74 -7.76 -2.50
CA THR A 143 -17.77 -6.65 -2.60
C THR A 143 -18.42 -5.37 -3.11
N LEU A 144 -19.29 -5.44 -4.13
CA LEU A 144 -19.98 -4.27 -4.66
C LEU A 144 -20.85 -3.59 -3.59
N ALA A 145 -21.66 -4.36 -2.87
CA ALA A 145 -22.51 -3.84 -1.80
C ALA A 145 -21.67 -3.18 -0.68
N LYS A 146 -20.53 -3.78 -0.31
CA LYS A 146 -19.59 -3.19 0.65
C LYS A 146 -18.99 -1.88 0.14
N LEU A 147 -18.61 -1.82 -1.13
CA LEU A 147 -18.06 -0.61 -1.75
C LEU A 147 -19.10 0.51 -1.84
N LEU A 148 -20.36 0.20 -2.15
CA LEU A 148 -21.45 1.18 -2.14
C LEU A 148 -21.67 1.74 -0.73
N LYS A 149 -21.73 0.87 0.28
CA LYS A 149 -21.82 1.30 1.68
C LYS A 149 -20.64 2.17 2.10
N LEU A 150 -19.42 1.80 1.71
CA LEU A 150 -18.22 2.61 1.98
C LEU A 150 -18.29 3.97 1.28
N ARG A 151 -18.85 4.03 0.06
CA ARG A 151 -19.05 5.27 -0.68
C ARG A 151 -20.04 6.20 0.03
N GLU A 152 -21.12 5.67 0.58
CA GLU A 152 -22.10 6.44 1.37
C GLU A 152 -21.50 6.97 2.68
N GLN A 153 -20.49 6.29 3.22
CA GLN A 153 -19.76 6.71 4.41
C GLN A 153 -18.65 7.74 4.10
N LEU A 154 -18.35 8.02 2.83
CA LEU A 154 -17.39 9.07 2.47
C LEU A 154 -17.93 10.43 2.91
N GLY A 155 -17.15 11.15 3.71
CA GLY A 155 -17.51 12.48 4.24
C GLY A 155 -18.23 12.46 5.59
N GLN A 156 -18.53 11.28 6.16
CA GLN A 156 -18.96 11.19 7.54
C GLN A 156 -17.77 11.44 8.49
N PRO A 157 -18.01 12.05 9.67
CA PRO A 157 -16.97 12.21 10.68
C PRO A 157 -16.43 10.85 11.08
N ASP A 158 -15.11 10.74 11.04
CA ASP A 158 -14.40 9.53 11.42
C ASP A 158 -14.49 9.30 12.93
N ASP A 159 -14.74 8.05 13.35
CA ASP A 159 -14.83 7.67 14.76
C ASP A 159 -13.44 7.39 15.38
N GLY A 160 -12.37 7.64 14.63
CA GLY A 160 -10.98 7.58 15.09
C GLY A 160 -10.43 6.15 15.16
N ARG A 161 -11.24 5.15 14.80
CA ARG A 161 -10.85 3.74 14.83
C ARG A 161 -10.04 3.37 13.58
N PRO A 162 -8.96 2.58 13.71
CA PRO A 162 -8.22 2.09 12.54
C PRO A 162 -9.10 1.26 11.60
N GLU A 163 -9.08 1.58 10.32
CA GLU A 163 -9.79 0.87 9.26
C GLU A 163 -8.82 0.13 8.34
N PHE A 164 -9.06 -1.16 8.15
CA PHE A 164 -8.29 -2.03 7.29
C PHE A 164 -9.14 -2.57 6.15
N PHE A 165 -8.64 -2.46 4.94
CA PHE A 165 -9.25 -3.00 3.73
C PHE A 165 -8.37 -4.13 3.22
N VAL A 166 -8.88 -5.36 3.18
CA VAL A 166 -8.10 -6.53 2.76
C VAL A 166 -8.66 -7.06 1.44
N LEU A 167 -7.81 -7.10 0.42
CA LEU A 167 -8.16 -7.53 -0.92
C LEU A 167 -7.14 -8.53 -1.47
N GLY A 168 -7.63 -9.52 -2.22
CA GLY A 168 -6.80 -10.50 -2.91
C GLY A 168 -6.20 -9.90 -4.19
N ARG A 169 -4.90 -10.10 -4.45
CA ARG A 169 -4.20 -9.55 -5.62
C ARG A 169 -4.89 -9.83 -6.97
N VAL A 170 -5.58 -10.98 -7.09
CA VAL A 170 -6.30 -11.36 -8.32
C VAL A 170 -7.52 -10.47 -8.56
N ARG A 171 -8.26 -10.09 -7.51
CA ARG A 171 -9.38 -9.15 -7.62
C ARG A 171 -8.94 -7.78 -8.10
N MET A 172 -7.76 -7.33 -7.67
CA MET A 172 -7.22 -6.02 -8.05
C MET A 172 -6.96 -5.90 -9.56
N ARG A 173 -6.64 -7.03 -10.21
CA ARG A 173 -6.41 -7.11 -11.66
C ARG A 173 -7.73 -7.20 -12.45
N MET A 174 -8.84 -7.59 -11.83
CA MET A 174 -10.12 -7.62 -12.51
C MET A 174 -10.59 -6.18 -12.74
N GLY A 175 -10.97 -5.90 -13.99
CA GLY A 175 -10.99 -4.56 -14.58
C GLY A 175 -11.83 -3.51 -13.85
N PHE A 176 -11.62 -2.27 -14.28
CA PHE A 176 -12.22 -1.07 -13.70
C PHE A 176 -13.74 -1.07 -13.83
N HIS A 177 -14.41 -0.56 -12.79
CA HIS A 177 -15.77 -0.06 -12.94
C HIS A 177 -15.67 1.22 -13.79
N TRP A 178 -16.21 1.16 -15.00
CA TRP A 178 -16.31 2.31 -15.89
C TRP A 178 -17.68 2.97 -15.68
N ILE A 179 -17.74 4.28 -15.88
CA ILE A 179 -18.98 5.06 -15.85
C ILE A 179 -19.05 5.80 -17.19
N PRO A 180 -20.20 5.80 -17.90
CA PRO A 180 -20.33 6.58 -19.12
C PRO A 180 -20.12 8.07 -18.82
N VAL A 181 -19.24 8.72 -19.58
CA VAL A 181 -18.96 10.16 -19.46
C VAL A 181 -19.64 10.89 -20.60
N ALA A 182 -20.47 11.88 -20.25
CA ALA A 182 -21.05 12.82 -21.20
C ALA A 182 -21.15 14.21 -20.57
N THR A 183 -21.28 15.22 -21.42
CA THR A 183 -21.63 16.58 -21.04
C THR A 183 -23.12 16.81 -21.29
N PRO A 184 -23.89 17.37 -20.34
CA PRO A 184 -25.30 17.67 -20.55
C PRO A 184 -25.47 18.87 -21.49
N LYS A 185 -26.06 18.64 -22.66
CA LYS A 185 -26.41 19.70 -23.63
C LYS A 185 -27.89 20.05 -23.49
N ARG A 186 -28.18 21.32 -23.15
CA ARG A 186 -29.55 21.83 -23.00
C ARG A 186 -30.15 22.18 -24.37
N THR A 187 -31.35 21.69 -24.64
CA THR A 187 -32.16 22.05 -25.82
C THR A 187 -33.57 22.44 -25.38
N LEU A 188 -34.40 22.93 -26.31
CA LEU A 188 -35.81 23.25 -26.06
C LEU A 188 -36.61 22.06 -25.52
N PHE A 189 -36.18 20.84 -25.85
CA PHE A 189 -36.84 19.61 -25.45
C PHE A 189 -36.25 19.01 -24.18
N GLY A 190 -35.16 19.57 -23.62
CA GLY A 190 -34.57 19.21 -22.32
C GLY A 190 -33.08 18.89 -22.38
N ARG A 191 -32.56 18.07 -21.46
CA ARG A 191 -31.12 17.74 -21.37
C ARG A 191 -30.79 16.44 -22.09
N PHE A 192 -29.78 16.48 -22.95
CA PHE A 192 -29.30 15.33 -23.71
C PHE A 192 -27.81 15.10 -23.49
N ALA A 193 -27.37 13.86 -23.63
CA ALA A 193 -25.97 13.50 -23.52
C ALA A 193 -25.20 13.94 -24.78
N ALA A 194 -24.07 14.61 -24.58
CA ALA A 194 -23.12 14.93 -25.63
C ALA A 194 -21.72 14.45 -25.26
N CYS A 195 -20.92 14.12 -26.28
CA CYS A 195 -19.52 13.78 -26.12
C CYS A 195 -18.76 14.94 -25.45
N PRO A 196 -17.96 14.66 -24.41
CA PRO A 196 -17.19 15.69 -23.71
C PRO A 196 -16.09 16.30 -24.59
N ASP A 197 -15.55 15.57 -25.56
CA ASP A 197 -14.43 16.02 -26.39
C ASP A 197 -14.87 16.88 -27.57
N CYS A 198 -15.89 16.43 -28.32
CA CYS A 198 -16.33 17.10 -29.56
C CYS A 198 -17.73 17.71 -29.49
N GLY A 199 -18.48 17.49 -28.41
CA GLY A 199 -19.83 18.03 -28.25
C GLY A 199 -20.90 17.39 -29.14
N HIS A 200 -20.57 16.29 -29.82
CA HIS A 200 -21.51 15.52 -30.65
C HIS A 200 -22.58 14.85 -29.78
N MET A 201 -23.83 14.84 -30.23
CA MET A 201 -24.94 14.25 -29.46
C MET A 201 -24.80 12.73 -29.44
N VAL A 202 -25.04 12.12 -28.28
CA VAL A 202 -25.14 10.67 -28.19
C VAL A 202 -26.51 10.24 -28.70
N LEU A 203 -26.51 9.30 -29.64
CA LEU A 203 -27.72 8.74 -30.24
C LEU A 203 -27.93 7.30 -29.77
N ASP A 204 -29.18 6.85 -29.71
CA ASP A 204 -29.54 5.44 -29.50
C ASP A 204 -29.52 4.64 -30.81
N ASN A 205 -30.02 3.39 -30.78
CA ASN A 205 -30.04 2.53 -31.95
C ASN A 205 -31.01 3.02 -33.05
N ASP A 206 -31.96 3.88 -32.70
CA ASP A 206 -32.97 4.45 -33.60
C ASP A 206 -32.54 5.84 -34.12
N ASN A 207 -31.28 6.24 -33.86
CA ASN A 207 -30.70 7.55 -34.16
C ASN A 207 -31.40 8.72 -33.43
N GLU A 208 -32.05 8.46 -32.29
CA GLU A 208 -32.63 9.52 -31.46
C GLU A 208 -31.67 9.98 -30.37
N PRO A 209 -31.62 11.29 -30.04
CA PRO A 209 -30.76 11.79 -28.98
C PRO A 209 -31.12 11.23 -27.60
N ILE A 210 -30.14 10.66 -26.89
CA ILE A 210 -30.35 10.07 -25.56
C ILE A 210 -30.36 11.17 -24.49
N ARG A 211 -31.34 11.10 -23.58
CA ARG A 211 -31.40 11.95 -22.37
C ARG A 211 -30.16 11.78 -21.51
N PHE A 212 -29.68 12.87 -20.94
CA PHE A 212 -28.46 12.84 -20.11
C PHE A 212 -28.57 11.84 -18.95
N GLU A 213 -29.71 11.83 -18.27
CA GLU A 213 -29.97 10.96 -17.12
C GLU A 213 -30.04 9.48 -17.51
N VAL A 214 -30.57 9.17 -18.70
CA VAL A 214 -30.66 7.80 -19.24
C VAL A 214 -29.28 7.31 -19.68
N PHE A 215 -28.49 8.17 -20.31
CA PHE A 215 -27.12 7.84 -20.71
C PHE A 215 -26.23 7.52 -19.51
N GLN A 216 -26.38 8.23 -18.39
CA GLN A 216 -25.63 7.97 -17.16
C GLN A 216 -25.90 6.59 -16.53
N GLN A 217 -27.00 5.93 -16.90
CA GLN A 217 -27.40 4.61 -16.41
C GLN A 217 -27.09 3.48 -17.40
N THR A 218 -26.46 3.80 -18.53
CA THR A 218 -26.19 2.82 -19.59
C THR A 218 -25.05 1.87 -19.20
N GLU A 219 -25.22 0.58 -19.50
CA GLU A 219 -24.20 -0.47 -19.28
C GLU A 219 -23.33 -0.77 -20.51
N ARG A 220 -23.43 0.05 -21.55
CA ARG A 220 -22.61 -0.03 -22.77
C ARG A 220 -21.50 1.02 -22.75
N GLN A 221 -20.33 0.68 -23.30
CA GLN A 221 -19.24 1.62 -23.57
C GLN A 221 -19.30 2.09 -25.04
N PRO A 222 -20.17 3.06 -25.41
CA PRO A 222 -20.19 3.58 -26.76
C PRO A 222 -18.99 4.51 -26.98
N ALA A 223 -18.32 4.33 -28.11
CA ALA A 223 -17.44 5.35 -28.66
C ALA A 223 -18.28 6.46 -29.32
N CYS A 224 -17.82 7.70 -29.25
CA CYS A 224 -18.47 8.82 -29.90
C CYS A 224 -18.46 8.64 -31.42
N ALA A 225 -19.64 8.71 -32.06
CA ALA A 225 -19.75 8.66 -33.52
C ALA A 225 -19.02 9.82 -34.24
N GLY A 226 -18.78 10.94 -33.55
CA GLY A 226 -18.11 12.11 -34.11
C GLY A 226 -16.58 12.06 -34.07
N CYS A 227 -15.99 11.74 -32.90
CA CYS A 227 -14.53 11.76 -32.71
C CYS A 227 -13.90 10.38 -32.41
N GLY A 228 -14.71 9.33 -32.17
CA GLY A 228 -14.23 8.00 -31.82
C GLY A 228 -13.68 7.85 -30.39
N GLY A 229 -13.75 8.90 -29.57
CA GLY A 229 -13.40 8.88 -28.15
C GLY A 229 -14.42 8.19 -27.26
#